data_AF-A0A0N0YKX8-F1
#
_entry.id   AF-A0A0N0YKX8-F1
#
_cell.length_a   1.000
_cell.length_b   1.000
_cell.length_c   1.000
_cell.angle_alpha   90.00
_cell.angle_beta   90.00
_cell.angle_gamma   90.00
#
_symmetry.space_group_name_H-M   'P 1'
#
loop_
_entity.id
_entity.type
_entity.pdbx_description
1 polymer ?
#
loop_
_entity_poly.entity_id
_entity_poly.type
_entity_poly.pdbx_seq_one_letter_code
_entity_poly.pdbx_strand_id
1 'polypeptide(L)'
;MSDHTPDSTVPDRPDAVPDHQDAERRQDVHDPRNASRTSLWVTALSLPPLVLLAAATWFGRWVRPGADDWCFLPVVRDDGITGLIGRFYFADNGRVTNAALVGAYAEFQVAGHQWFGLVSGALTLGVLWAATAAALRRGRLTAPRGLPLLVAAMATALFLFATPNTYKTFYWPAASVSHTMPPVLACAALIPLLVARSRRGRGAALALALLAGPAIGTLSEETAIVVTVLLVTVLLLSGRVTDTSVRFLRLWCAAGIAGVGAGALVLMTSPGSNTRRERYGAGTASLAAPESLAASLRGFTEIAHSVVTTWQYAGAVAVGVLLGLLCRRPDGSAPVLPARWPLTACAGVAALLVSGYLCTVIAYPVFEDRVSAPSANRLRNDFLLVYVALLVGAGALLGVAARWRARRTGPVQAVCAVLCVLVCFGPAVTLLDLGTNMRERAVRWDAQDRRMRAAAGAGARVLPYERLVISQMLEPFSRQGRSYWPGGCVADYYRIDRVTDAARPRGRT
;
A
#
# COMPACT_ATOMS: atom_id res chain seq x y z
N MET A 1 68.44 -54.88 33.63
CA MET A 1 67.67 -55.36 34.80
C MET A 1 66.43 -54.48 34.86
N SER A 2 65.45 -54.66 33.97
CA SER A 2 64.56 -55.84 33.76
C SER A 2 63.49 -55.94 34.85
N ASP A 3 62.26 -56.22 34.39
CA ASP A 3 61.01 -56.54 35.09
C ASP A 3 60.17 -55.34 35.56
N HIS A 4 58.85 -55.28 35.37
CA HIS A 4 57.87 -56.14 34.71
C HIS A 4 56.59 -55.30 34.50
N THR A 5 55.91 -55.47 33.37
CA THR A 5 54.52 -55.04 33.14
C THR A 5 53.53 -55.86 33.98
N PRO A 6 52.31 -55.34 34.16
CA PRO A 6 51.16 -56.15 33.79
C PRO A 6 50.23 -55.46 32.80
N ASP A 7 49.94 -56.25 31.79
CA ASP A 7 49.02 -56.10 30.69
C ASP A 7 47.57 -56.01 31.20
N SER A 8 46.78 -55.06 30.70
CA SER A 8 45.33 -55.03 30.95
C SER A 8 44.57 -55.18 29.64
N THR A 9 43.96 -56.35 29.52
CA THR A 9 43.10 -56.80 28.43
C THR A 9 41.82 -55.99 28.39
N VAL A 10 41.64 -55.18 27.34
CA VAL A 10 40.35 -54.57 26.98
C VAL A 10 39.55 -55.58 26.14
N PRO A 11 38.29 -55.89 26.49
CA PRO A 11 37.49 -56.83 25.72
C PRO A 11 36.98 -56.20 24.41
N ASP A 12 37.14 -56.99 23.34
CA ASP A 12 36.60 -56.78 22.01
C ASP A 12 35.10 -56.51 22.02
N ARG A 13 34.70 -55.46 21.29
CA ARG A 13 33.30 -55.08 21.08
C ARG A 13 32.90 -55.58 19.68
N PRO A 14 31.86 -56.41 19.55
CA PRO A 14 31.51 -57.01 18.27
C PRO A 14 31.05 -55.96 17.26
N ASP A 15 31.54 -56.13 16.05
CA ASP A 15 31.27 -55.33 14.85
C ASP A 15 29.77 -55.11 14.63
N ALA A 16 29.36 -53.84 14.76
CA ALA A 16 28.08 -53.39 14.27
C ALA A 16 28.14 -53.30 12.74
N VAL A 17 27.57 -54.30 12.08
CA VAL A 17 27.33 -54.31 10.62
C VAL A 17 26.53 -53.05 10.25
N PRO A 18 27.02 -52.21 9.31
CA PRO A 18 26.24 -51.08 8.81
C PRO A 18 25.05 -51.62 8.02
N ASP A 19 23.85 -51.33 8.50
CA ASP A 19 22.59 -51.67 7.84
C ASP A 19 22.48 -50.88 6.52
N HIS A 20 22.86 -51.54 5.42
CA HIS A 20 22.84 -50.97 4.07
C HIS A 20 21.43 -50.68 3.54
N GLN A 21 20.37 -51.02 4.27
CA GLN A 21 18.97 -50.80 3.84
C GLN A 21 18.46 -49.37 4.05
N ASP A 22 19.13 -48.55 4.86
CA ASP A 22 18.72 -47.15 5.09
C ASP A 22 19.25 -46.15 4.04
N ALA A 23 20.16 -46.59 3.16
CA ALA A 23 20.72 -45.75 2.10
C ALA A 23 19.82 -45.64 0.85
N GLU A 24 19.03 -46.67 0.54
CA GLU A 24 18.16 -46.67 -0.66
C GLU A 24 16.86 -45.89 -0.46
N ARG A 25 16.42 -45.66 0.78
CA ARG A 25 15.17 -44.93 1.07
C ARG A 25 15.29 -43.40 1.01
N ARG A 26 16.49 -42.86 0.78
CA ARG A 26 16.73 -41.41 0.67
C ARG A 26 16.94 -40.90 -0.75
N GLN A 27 16.89 -41.77 -1.76
CA GLN A 27 16.86 -41.38 -3.17
C GLN A 27 15.42 -41.24 -3.68
N ASP A 28 14.59 -40.46 -3.00
CA ASP A 28 13.43 -39.83 -3.64
C ASP A 28 13.98 -38.68 -4.50
N VAL A 29 14.59 -39.08 -5.62
CA VAL A 29 15.15 -38.22 -6.65
C VAL A 29 14.08 -37.21 -7.05
N HIS A 30 14.38 -35.93 -6.83
CA HIS A 30 13.58 -34.81 -7.31
C HIS A 30 13.33 -34.99 -8.81
N ASP A 31 12.16 -35.50 -9.20
CA ASP A 31 11.78 -35.56 -10.60
C ASP A 31 11.67 -34.12 -11.13
N PRO A 32 12.59 -33.67 -12.00
CA PRO A 32 12.60 -32.30 -12.52
C PRO A 32 11.31 -31.97 -13.27
N ARG A 33 10.56 -32.98 -13.74
CA ARG A 33 9.27 -32.82 -14.40
C ARG A 33 8.21 -32.25 -13.46
N ASN A 34 8.17 -32.68 -12.20
CA ASN A 34 7.18 -32.19 -11.21
C ASN A 34 7.45 -30.74 -10.77
N ALA A 35 8.72 -30.34 -10.69
CA ALA A 35 9.10 -28.96 -10.40
C ALA A 35 8.68 -28.01 -11.53
N SER A 36 8.84 -28.43 -12.80
CA SER A 36 8.45 -27.66 -13.97
C SER A 36 6.93 -27.42 -14.04
N ARG A 37 6.11 -28.46 -13.81
CA ARG A 37 4.65 -28.38 -13.77
C ARG A 37 4.15 -27.45 -12.66
N THR A 38 4.75 -27.55 -11.48
CA THR A 38 4.38 -26.69 -10.35
C THR A 38 4.66 -25.21 -10.63
N SER A 39 5.82 -24.92 -11.22
CA SER A 39 6.14 -23.56 -11.62
C SER A 39 5.19 -23.03 -12.70
N LEU A 40 4.75 -23.87 -13.64
CA LEU A 40 3.86 -23.47 -14.72
C LEU A 40 2.48 -23.05 -14.21
N TRP A 41 1.81 -23.89 -13.40
CA TRP A 41 0.46 -23.56 -12.93
C TRP A 41 0.44 -22.39 -11.94
N VAL A 42 1.47 -22.24 -11.10
CA VAL A 42 1.57 -21.09 -10.19
C VAL A 42 1.77 -19.79 -10.98
N THR A 43 2.57 -19.82 -12.04
CA THR A 43 2.70 -18.68 -12.95
C THR A 43 1.37 -18.40 -13.65
N ALA A 44 0.66 -19.41 -14.15
CA ALA A 44 -0.66 -19.24 -14.74
C ALA A 44 -1.69 -18.64 -13.75
N LEU A 45 -1.61 -19.01 -12.47
CA LEU A 45 -2.48 -18.48 -11.43
C LEU A 45 -2.23 -16.99 -11.14
N SER A 46 -1.09 -16.43 -11.57
CA SER A 46 -0.86 -14.97 -11.50
C SER A 46 -1.63 -14.20 -12.59
N LEU A 47 -2.14 -14.86 -13.63
CA LEU A 47 -2.83 -14.20 -14.73
C LEU A 47 -4.09 -13.44 -14.29
N PRO A 48 -5.02 -13.98 -13.47
CA PRO A 48 -6.22 -13.22 -13.08
C PRO A 48 -5.93 -11.87 -12.41
N PRO A 49 -5.11 -11.76 -11.35
CA PRO A 49 -4.78 -10.44 -10.79
C PRO A 49 -3.95 -9.57 -11.73
N LEU A 50 -3.09 -10.14 -12.59
CA LEU A 50 -2.34 -9.38 -13.59
C LEU A 50 -3.23 -8.82 -14.71
N VAL A 51 -4.24 -9.56 -15.14
CA VAL A 51 -5.24 -9.12 -16.14
C VAL A 51 -6.09 -8.00 -15.55
N LEU A 52 -6.49 -8.09 -14.28
CA LEU A 52 -7.14 -6.99 -13.57
C LEU A 52 -6.29 -5.72 -13.56
N LEU A 53 -5.00 -5.85 -13.21
CA LEU A 53 -4.07 -4.74 -13.21
C LEU A 53 -3.93 -4.17 -14.63
N ALA A 54 -3.72 -5.01 -15.64
CA ALA A 54 -3.62 -4.57 -17.04
C ALA A 54 -4.88 -3.83 -17.50
N ALA A 55 -6.07 -4.36 -17.23
CA ALA A 55 -7.34 -3.71 -17.54
C ALA A 55 -7.46 -2.35 -16.82
N ALA A 56 -7.06 -2.28 -15.55
CA ALA A 56 -7.11 -1.04 -14.79
C ALA A 56 -6.15 0.01 -15.36
N THR A 57 -4.92 -0.38 -15.69
CA THR A 57 -3.95 0.52 -16.33
C THR A 57 -4.44 1.02 -17.69
N TRP A 58 -5.12 0.16 -18.46
CA TRP A 58 -5.73 0.53 -19.73
C TRP A 58 -6.87 1.54 -19.57
N PHE A 59 -7.70 1.42 -18.54
CA PHE A 59 -8.76 2.40 -18.26
C PHE A 59 -8.20 3.74 -17.75
N GLY A 60 -6.98 3.76 -17.24
CA GLY A 60 -6.27 5.00 -16.84
C GLY A 60 -6.30 6.10 -17.90
N ARG A 61 -6.28 5.77 -19.20
CA ARG A 61 -6.37 6.74 -20.31
C ARG A 61 -7.64 7.62 -20.32
N TRP A 62 -8.68 7.20 -19.59
CA TRP A 62 -9.93 7.95 -19.45
C TRP A 62 -9.99 8.83 -18.19
N VAL A 63 -8.94 8.83 -17.37
CA VAL A 63 -8.87 9.77 -16.24
C VAL A 63 -8.76 11.20 -16.77
N ARG A 64 -9.53 12.10 -16.15
CA ARG A 64 -9.47 13.55 -16.35
C ARG A 64 -9.44 14.25 -15.00
N PRO A 65 -8.81 15.45 -14.91
CA PRO A 65 -8.73 16.21 -13.67
C PRO A 65 -10.09 16.37 -12.97
N GLY A 66 -10.08 16.36 -11.64
CA GLY A 66 -11.25 16.65 -10.81
C GLY A 66 -10.87 17.07 -9.39
N ALA A 67 -11.82 17.61 -8.63
CA ALA A 67 -11.61 18.05 -7.25
C ALA A 67 -10.32 18.88 -7.06
N ASP A 68 -9.38 18.39 -6.24
CA ASP A 68 -8.14 19.08 -5.88
C ASP A 68 -7.20 19.30 -7.09
N ASP A 69 -7.28 18.45 -8.11
CA ASP A 69 -6.42 18.54 -9.31
C ASP A 69 -6.55 19.91 -9.98
N TRP A 70 -7.76 20.49 -9.95
CA TRP A 70 -8.03 21.83 -10.48
C TRP A 70 -7.21 22.92 -9.81
N CYS A 71 -6.87 22.77 -8.53
CA CYS A 71 -6.09 23.74 -7.79
C CYS A 71 -4.58 23.55 -7.93
N PHE A 72 -4.13 22.38 -8.40
CA PHE A 72 -2.71 22.08 -8.62
C PHE A 72 -2.27 22.44 -10.04
N LEU A 73 -3.10 22.14 -11.03
CA LEU A 73 -2.77 22.31 -12.44
C LEU A 73 -2.36 23.75 -12.82
N PRO A 74 -3.06 24.83 -12.38
CA PRO A 74 -2.66 26.20 -12.68
C PRO A 74 -1.30 26.55 -12.06
N VAL A 75 -1.08 26.16 -10.80
CA VAL A 75 0.18 26.44 -10.09
C VAL A 75 1.35 25.77 -10.79
N VAL A 76 1.22 24.50 -11.17
CA VAL A 76 2.30 23.79 -11.86
C VAL A 76 2.52 24.35 -13.26
N ARG A 77 1.45 24.74 -13.97
CA ARG A 77 1.55 25.39 -15.29
C ARG A 77 2.32 26.71 -15.21
N ASP A 78 2.03 27.54 -14.21
CA ASP A 78 2.52 28.91 -14.16
C ASP A 78 3.84 29.02 -13.37
N ASP A 79 4.05 28.21 -12.33
CA ASP A 79 5.19 28.28 -11.40
C ASP A 79 6.03 26.98 -11.31
N GLY A 80 5.68 25.95 -12.08
CA GLY A 80 6.33 24.64 -12.06
C GLY A 80 6.15 23.84 -10.76
N ILE A 81 6.83 22.69 -10.69
CA ILE A 81 6.78 21.81 -9.51
C ILE A 81 7.28 22.52 -8.25
N THR A 82 8.33 23.34 -8.37
CA THR A 82 8.88 24.12 -7.26
C THR A 82 7.87 25.13 -6.71
N GLY A 83 7.06 25.76 -7.57
CA GLY A 83 5.98 26.63 -7.15
C GLY A 83 4.93 25.90 -6.32
N LEU A 84 4.56 24.68 -6.73
CA LEU A 84 3.63 23.85 -5.95
C LEU A 84 4.22 23.42 -4.60
N ILE A 85 5.50 23.04 -4.55
CA ILE A 85 6.21 22.74 -3.28
C ILE A 85 6.21 23.96 -2.37
N GLY A 86 6.54 25.13 -2.91
CA GLY A 86 6.53 26.40 -2.19
C GLY A 86 5.15 26.72 -1.63
N ARG A 87 4.10 26.58 -2.46
CA ARG A 87 2.70 26.76 -2.03
C ARG A 87 2.34 25.81 -0.89
N PHE A 88 2.69 24.53 -1.00
CA PHE A 88 2.39 23.56 0.06
C PHE A 88 3.12 23.90 1.36
N TYR A 89 4.39 24.30 1.28
CA TYR A 89 5.20 24.64 2.44
C TYR A 89 4.77 25.94 3.12
N PHE A 90 4.60 27.01 2.34
CA PHE A 90 4.36 28.35 2.87
C PHE A 90 2.87 28.68 3.10
N ALA A 91 1.94 28.11 2.32
CA ALA A 91 0.54 28.53 2.32
C ALA A 91 -0.47 27.45 2.71
N ASP A 92 -0.18 26.16 2.47
CA ASP A 92 -1.17 25.10 2.65
C ASP A 92 -0.94 24.19 3.87
N ASN A 93 0.01 23.26 3.87
CA ASN A 93 0.05 22.22 4.92
C ASN A 93 1.43 21.61 5.24
N GLY A 94 2.49 22.03 4.55
CA GLY A 94 3.84 21.51 4.76
C GLY A 94 4.14 20.17 4.10
N ARG A 95 3.20 19.56 3.36
CA ARG A 95 3.38 18.25 2.71
C ARG A 95 4.26 18.34 1.46
N VAL A 96 5.52 18.71 1.63
CA VAL A 96 6.46 19.01 0.53
C VAL A 96 6.73 17.81 -0.39
N THR A 97 6.85 16.60 0.16
CA THR A 97 7.03 15.39 -0.66
C THR A 97 5.75 15.05 -1.40
N ASN A 98 4.58 15.28 -0.79
CA ASN A 98 3.30 15.16 -1.47
C ASN A 98 3.22 16.11 -2.66
N ALA A 99 3.55 17.39 -2.45
CA ALA A 99 3.58 18.41 -3.49
C ALA A 99 4.50 18.05 -4.65
N ALA A 100 5.69 17.49 -4.36
CA ALA A 100 6.61 17.04 -5.38
C ALA A 100 6.03 15.92 -6.26
N LEU A 101 5.38 14.92 -5.65
CA LEU A 101 4.74 13.83 -6.38
C LEU A 101 3.47 14.28 -7.12
N VAL A 102 2.72 15.21 -6.56
CA VAL A 102 1.57 15.84 -7.23
C VAL A 102 2.05 16.63 -8.45
N GLY A 103 3.08 17.46 -8.27
CA GLY A 103 3.72 18.21 -9.35
C GLY A 103 4.23 17.31 -10.46
N ALA A 104 4.84 16.17 -10.12
CA ALA A 104 5.40 15.24 -11.10
C ALA A 104 4.37 14.70 -12.10
N TYR A 105 3.10 14.45 -11.69
CA TYR A 105 2.05 14.10 -12.65
C TYR A 105 1.38 15.33 -13.25
N ALA A 106 1.19 16.40 -12.46
CA ALA A 106 0.50 17.61 -12.92
C ALA A 106 1.28 18.36 -14.00
N GLU A 107 2.61 18.23 -14.03
CA GLU A 107 3.51 18.77 -15.07
C GLU A 107 3.04 18.35 -16.47
N PHE A 108 2.62 17.09 -16.61
CA PHE A 108 2.12 16.53 -17.86
C PHE A 108 0.62 16.74 -18.07
N GLN A 109 -0.02 17.60 -17.28
CA GLN A 109 -1.43 17.98 -17.40
C GLN A 109 -2.33 16.74 -17.48
N VAL A 110 -3.23 16.67 -18.47
CA VAL A 110 -4.14 15.54 -18.69
C VAL A 110 -3.37 14.23 -18.90
N ALA A 111 -2.25 14.24 -19.64
CA ALA A 111 -1.47 13.03 -19.91
C ALA A 111 -0.91 12.44 -18.60
N GLY A 112 -0.48 13.27 -17.66
CA GLY A 112 -0.02 12.79 -16.35
C GLY A 112 -1.10 12.04 -15.58
N HIS A 113 -2.35 12.51 -15.64
CA HIS A 113 -3.49 11.81 -15.04
C HIS A 113 -3.78 10.48 -15.73
N GLN A 114 -3.62 10.43 -17.06
CA GLN A 114 -3.85 9.23 -17.86
C GLN A 114 -2.82 8.12 -17.57
N TRP A 115 -1.55 8.50 -17.42
CA TRP A 115 -0.45 7.57 -17.16
C TRP A 115 -0.30 7.20 -15.69
N PHE A 116 -0.86 8.00 -14.77
CA PHE A 116 -0.71 7.79 -13.32
C PHE A 116 -1.09 6.37 -12.89
N GLY A 117 -2.22 5.84 -13.37
CA GLY A 117 -2.66 4.48 -13.04
C GLY A 117 -1.65 3.41 -13.46
N LEU A 118 -1.08 3.52 -14.66
CA LEU A 118 -0.03 2.60 -15.13
C LEU A 118 1.21 2.68 -14.24
N VAL A 119 1.72 3.89 -14.01
CA VAL A 119 2.97 4.10 -13.27
C VAL A 119 2.82 3.64 -11.81
N SER A 120 1.75 4.05 -11.13
CA SER A 120 1.49 3.68 -9.73
C SER A 120 1.20 2.18 -9.57
N GLY A 121 0.45 1.58 -10.50
CA GLY A 121 0.16 0.14 -10.50
C GLY A 121 1.43 -0.70 -10.70
N ALA A 122 2.25 -0.34 -11.69
CA ALA A 122 3.53 -1.01 -11.96
C ALA A 122 4.52 -0.85 -10.80
N LEU A 123 4.61 0.36 -10.21
CA LEU A 123 5.43 0.62 -9.03
C LEU A 123 4.99 -0.24 -7.85
N THR A 124 3.70 -0.30 -7.57
CA THR A 124 3.14 -1.10 -6.47
C THR A 124 3.45 -2.58 -6.65
N LEU A 125 3.19 -3.13 -7.85
CA LEU A 125 3.51 -4.52 -8.17
C LEU A 125 5.01 -4.80 -8.02
N GLY A 126 5.86 -3.94 -8.58
CA GLY A 126 7.31 -4.08 -8.52
C GLY A 126 7.86 -4.06 -7.09
N VAL A 127 7.38 -3.13 -6.27
CA VAL A 127 7.79 -3.02 -4.85
C VAL A 127 7.35 -4.26 -4.07
N LEU A 128 6.09 -4.69 -4.19
CA LEU A 128 5.60 -5.87 -3.45
C LEU A 128 6.28 -7.16 -3.92
N TRP A 129 6.58 -7.26 -5.21
CA TRP A 129 7.33 -8.40 -5.75
C TRP A 129 8.77 -8.42 -5.24
N ALA A 130 9.47 -7.29 -5.27
CA ALA A 130 10.82 -7.15 -4.76
C ALA A 130 10.88 -7.42 -3.24
N ALA A 131 9.94 -6.89 -2.46
CA ALA A 131 9.83 -7.13 -1.03
C ALA A 131 9.57 -8.61 -0.72
N THR A 132 8.65 -9.26 -1.44
CA THR A 132 8.36 -10.69 -1.28
C THR A 132 9.59 -11.54 -1.61
N ALA A 133 10.24 -11.29 -2.75
CA ALA A 133 11.45 -12.00 -3.14
C ALA A 133 12.62 -11.75 -2.18
N ALA A 134 12.77 -10.53 -1.65
CA ALA A 134 13.77 -10.21 -0.65
C ALA A 134 13.49 -10.89 0.70
N ALA A 135 12.23 -10.95 1.13
CA ALA A 135 11.81 -11.62 2.35
C ALA A 135 12.07 -13.13 2.29
N LEU A 136 11.70 -13.79 1.18
CA LEU A 136 11.98 -15.22 0.95
C LEU A 136 13.49 -15.49 0.99
N ARG A 137 14.29 -14.71 0.27
CA ARG A 137 15.76 -14.83 0.31
C ARG A 137 16.32 -14.56 1.70
N ARG A 138 15.77 -13.61 2.45
CA ARG A 138 16.21 -13.29 3.82
C ARG A 138 15.92 -14.44 4.78
N GLY A 139 14.77 -15.08 4.62
CA GLY A 139 14.35 -16.29 5.34
C GLY A 139 15.01 -17.59 4.86
N ARG A 140 15.89 -17.52 3.85
CA ARG A 140 16.51 -18.68 3.20
C ARG A 140 15.47 -19.68 2.68
N LEU A 141 14.36 -19.16 2.14
CA LEU A 141 13.30 -19.96 1.56
C LEU A 141 13.43 -19.96 0.04
N THR A 142 13.22 -21.12 -0.55
CA THR A 142 13.07 -21.34 -1.99
C THR A 142 11.60 -21.54 -2.32
N ALA A 143 11.17 -21.04 -3.47
CA ALA A 143 9.79 -21.10 -3.94
C ALA A 143 9.76 -21.32 -5.47
N PRO A 144 8.69 -21.90 -6.02
CA PRO A 144 8.46 -21.91 -7.46
C PRO A 144 8.55 -20.48 -8.05
N ARG A 145 9.12 -20.33 -9.24
CA ARG A 145 9.48 -19.00 -9.81
C ARG A 145 8.28 -18.04 -9.92
N GLY A 146 7.08 -18.55 -10.20
CA GLY A 146 5.87 -17.75 -10.30
C GLY A 146 5.25 -17.34 -8.96
N LEU A 147 5.63 -17.97 -7.84
CA LEU A 147 4.96 -17.77 -6.55
C LEU A 147 5.16 -16.36 -5.96
N PRO A 148 6.37 -15.77 -5.97
CA PRO A 148 6.54 -14.39 -5.51
C PRO A 148 5.74 -13.39 -6.34
N LEU A 149 5.62 -13.62 -7.65
CA LEU A 149 4.82 -12.78 -8.55
C LEU A 149 3.33 -12.94 -8.25
N LEU A 150 2.84 -14.16 -8.03
CA LEU A 150 1.45 -14.43 -7.65
C LEU A 150 1.08 -13.72 -6.34
N VAL A 151 1.92 -13.84 -5.30
CA VAL A 151 1.71 -13.16 -4.01
C VAL A 151 1.65 -11.65 -4.21
N ALA A 152 2.61 -11.08 -4.95
CA ALA A 152 2.66 -9.65 -5.22
C ALA A 152 1.46 -9.17 -6.03
N ALA A 153 1.13 -9.84 -7.14
CA ALA A 153 0.00 -9.48 -8.00
C ALA A 153 -1.34 -9.55 -7.25
N MET A 154 -1.56 -10.61 -6.46
CA MET A 154 -2.76 -10.73 -5.64
C MET A 154 -2.82 -9.63 -4.58
N ALA A 155 -1.73 -9.38 -3.84
CA ALA A 155 -1.67 -8.32 -2.85
C ALA A 155 -1.90 -6.93 -3.47
N THR A 156 -1.30 -6.66 -4.63
CA THR A 156 -1.51 -5.41 -5.38
C THR A 156 -2.97 -5.27 -5.82
N ALA A 157 -3.56 -6.31 -6.42
CA ALA A 157 -4.96 -6.26 -6.87
C ALA A 157 -5.93 -6.02 -5.71
N LEU A 158 -5.73 -6.69 -4.56
CA LEU A 158 -6.57 -6.48 -3.38
C LEU A 158 -6.36 -5.09 -2.77
N PHE A 159 -5.11 -4.65 -2.63
CA PHE A 159 -4.80 -3.33 -2.09
C PHE A 159 -5.38 -2.18 -2.92
N LEU A 160 -5.36 -2.30 -4.25
CA LEU A 160 -5.84 -1.25 -5.15
C LEU A 160 -7.34 -1.33 -5.45
N PHE A 161 -7.90 -2.55 -5.54
CA PHE A 161 -9.24 -2.76 -6.10
C PHE A 161 -10.26 -3.35 -5.13
N ALA A 162 -9.86 -3.99 -4.02
CA ALA A 162 -10.79 -4.43 -2.99
C ALA A 162 -11.18 -3.26 -2.05
N THR A 163 -11.43 -2.09 -2.63
CA THR A 163 -11.81 -0.88 -1.91
C THR A 163 -13.21 -0.42 -2.36
N PRO A 164 -14.04 0.10 -1.44
CA PRO A 164 -15.35 0.64 -1.79
C PRO A 164 -15.37 1.82 -2.77
N ASN A 165 -14.22 2.40 -3.13
CA ASN A 165 -14.15 3.43 -4.16
C ASN A 165 -12.79 3.37 -4.88
N THR A 166 -12.68 2.46 -5.84
CA THR A 166 -11.48 2.25 -6.64
C THR A 166 -11.01 3.51 -7.36
N TYR A 167 -11.94 4.38 -7.80
CA TYR A 167 -11.56 5.64 -8.43
C TYR A 167 -10.75 6.54 -7.50
N LYS A 168 -11.22 6.76 -6.26
CA LYS A 168 -10.49 7.58 -5.28
C LYS A 168 -9.21 6.92 -4.77
N THR A 169 -9.15 5.60 -4.74
CA THR A 169 -7.96 4.86 -4.30
C THR A 169 -6.85 4.84 -5.35
N PHE A 170 -7.21 4.61 -6.63
CA PHE A 170 -6.25 4.28 -7.67
C PHE A 170 -6.20 5.29 -8.81
N TYR A 171 -7.34 5.74 -9.31
CA TYR A 171 -7.39 6.59 -10.51
C TYR A 171 -7.26 8.08 -10.23
N TRP A 172 -7.66 8.55 -9.05
CA TRP A 172 -7.53 9.95 -8.66
C TRP A 172 -6.13 10.22 -8.12
N PRO A 173 -5.24 10.88 -8.88
CA PRO A 173 -3.82 10.96 -8.53
C PRO A 173 -3.57 11.68 -7.22
N ALA A 174 -4.26 12.79 -6.94
CA ALA A 174 -4.09 13.53 -5.68
C ALA A 174 -4.35 12.65 -4.45
N ALA A 175 -5.49 11.94 -4.40
CA ALA A 175 -5.78 11.05 -3.29
C ALA A 175 -4.84 9.83 -3.23
N SER A 176 -4.47 9.27 -4.38
CA SER A 176 -3.57 8.12 -4.44
C SER A 176 -2.16 8.48 -3.95
N VAL A 177 -1.63 9.65 -4.35
CA VAL A 177 -0.35 10.20 -3.85
C VAL A 177 -0.41 10.43 -2.34
N SER A 178 -1.53 10.89 -1.80
CA SER A 178 -1.68 11.15 -0.37
C SER A 178 -1.95 9.91 0.49
N HIS A 179 -2.55 8.84 -0.02
CA HIS A 179 -3.04 7.75 0.84
C HIS A 179 -2.74 6.33 0.34
N THR A 180 -2.43 6.15 -0.95
CA THR A 180 -2.17 4.81 -1.54
C THR A 180 -0.69 4.58 -1.80
N MET A 181 0.02 5.56 -2.36
CA MET A 181 1.46 5.50 -2.61
C MET A 181 2.35 5.59 -1.37
N PRO A 182 2.01 6.34 -0.30
CA PRO A 182 2.87 6.41 0.88
C PRO A 182 3.17 5.04 1.52
N PRO A 183 2.20 4.14 1.79
CA PRO A 183 2.51 2.83 2.37
C PRO A 183 3.32 1.93 1.41
N VAL A 184 3.15 2.11 0.09
CA VAL A 184 3.97 1.41 -0.93
C VAL A 184 5.42 1.90 -0.88
N LEU A 185 5.66 3.21 -0.83
CA LEU A 185 7.01 3.78 -0.71
C LEU A 185 7.67 3.42 0.63
N ALA A 186 6.89 3.38 1.72
CA ALA A 186 7.37 2.86 3.01
C ALA A 186 7.77 1.38 2.93
N CYS A 187 7.00 0.57 2.19
CA CYS A 187 7.37 -0.83 1.90
C CYS A 187 8.65 -0.92 1.05
N ALA A 188 8.86 -0.02 0.09
CA ALA A 188 10.09 0.02 -0.70
C ALA A 188 11.33 0.28 0.18
N ALA A 189 11.21 1.13 1.21
CA ALA A 189 12.29 1.39 2.16
C ALA A 189 12.69 0.15 3.01
N LEU A 190 11.84 -0.87 3.08
CA LEU A 190 12.14 -2.15 3.73
C LEU A 190 13.10 -3.02 2.90
N ILE A 191 13.16 -2.85 1.58
CA ILE A 191 13.91 -3.75 0.69
C ILE A 191 15.42 -3.77 1.03
N PRO A 192 16.10 -2.63 1.25
CA PRO A 192 17.52 -2.66 1.61
C PRO A 192 17.80 -3.31 2.97
N LEU A 193 16.89 -3.20 3.93
CA LEU A 193 16.99 -3.94 5.20
C LEU A 193 17.01 -5.46 4.95
N LEU A 194 16.14 -5.95 4.07
CA LEU A 194 16.01 -7.37 3.75
C LEU A 194 17.21 -7.90 2.94
N VAL A 195 17.85 -7.04 2.14
CA VAL A 195 18.98 -7.43 1.28
C VAL A 195 20.34 -7.20 1.93
N ALA A 196 20.46 -6.31 2.93
CA ALA A 196 21.73 -5.96 3.55
C ALA A 196 22.45 -7.15 4.23
N ARG A 197 23.52 -7.64 3.60
CA ARG A 197 24.40 -8.70 4.15
C ARG A 197 25.76 -8.19 4.64
N SER A 198 26.30 -7.13 4.04
CA SER A 198 27.61 -6.55 4.36
C SER A 198 27.51 -5.34 5.30
N ARG A 199 28.63 -4.93 5.91
CA ARG A 199 28.68 -3.71 6.73
C ARG A 199 28.29 -2.45 5.94
N ARG A 200 28.80 -2.32 4.71
CA ARG A 200 28.45 -1.20 3.81
C ARG A 200 26.95 -1.22 3.45
N GLY A 201 26.41 -2.39 3.12
CA GLY A 201 24.97 -2.54 2.83
C GLY A 201 24.08 -2.19 4.03
N ARG A 202 24.51 -2.53 5.24
CA ARG A 202 23.82 -2.10 6.47
C ARG A 202 23.87 -0.59 6.67
N GLY A 203 25.02 0.04 6.43
CA GLY A 203 25.15 1.50 6.45
C GLY A 203 24.22 2.18 5.45
N ALA A 204 24.18 1.69 4.21
CA ALA A 204 23.27 2.20 3.18
C ALA A 204 21.79 2.02 3.57
N ALA A 205 21.41 0.89 4.17
CA ALA A 205 20.05 0.66 4.64
C ALA A 205 19.65 1.60 5.79
N LEU A 206 20.57 1.92 6.71
CA LEU A 206 20.35 2.92 7.78
C LEU A 206 20.18 4.32 7.20
N ALA A 207 21.08 4.72 6.30
CA ALA A 207 21.02 6.02 5.63
C ALA A 207 19.70 6.17 4.86
N LEU A 208 19.28 5.14 4.11
CA LEU A 208 18.01 5.18 3.41
C LEU A 208 16.82 5.27 4.36
N ALA A 209 16.80 4.53 5.48
CA ALA A 209 15.71 4.64 6.46
C ALA A 209 15.61 6.06 7.02
N LEU A 210 16.76 6.68 7.34
CA LEU A 210 16.84 8.04 7.84
C LEU A 210 16.37 9.07 6.80
N LEU A 211 16.68 8.88 5.52
CA LEU A 211 16.31 9.80 4.43
C LEU A 211 14.89 9.58 3.90
N ALA A 212 14.42 8.34 3.89
CA ALA A 212 13.05 8.00 3.49
C ALA A 212 12.04 8.44 4.56
N GLY A 213 12.42 8.44 5.84
CA GLY A 213 11.56 8.85 6.95
C GLY A 213 10.93 10.24 6.76
N PRO A 214 11.71 11.32 6.53
CA PRO A 214 11.16 12.66 6.31
C PRO A 214 10.29 12.76 5.07
N ALA A 215 10.65 12.01 4.01
CA ALA A 215 9.86 11.94 2.78
C ALA A 215 8.48 11.33 3.05
N ILE A 216 8.41 10.19 3.76
CA ILE A 216 7.14 9.57 4.19
C ILE A 216 6.38 10.50 5.14
N GLY A 217 7.07 11.10 6.11
CA GLY A 217 6.51 12.03 7.07
C GLY A 217 5.79 13.19 6.39
N THR A 218 6.41 13.81 5.38
CA THR A 218 5.84 14.95 4.61
C THR A 218 4.99 14.52 3.42
N LEU A 219 4.75 13.23 3.23
CA LEU A 219 3.91 12.69 2.16
C LEU A 219 2.49 12.38 2.65
N SER A 220 2.39 11.74 3.83
CA SER A 220 1.12 11.36 4.49
C SER A 220 1.31 11.23 6.00
N GLU A 221 0.57 12.01 6.76
CA GLU A 221 0.49 11.99 8.22
C GLU A 221 0.00 10.64 8.73
N GLU A 222 -1.04 10.10 8.09
CA GLU A 222 -1.65 8.82 8.42
C GLU A 222 -0.63 7.68 8.23
N THR A 223 0.07 7.64 7.08
CA THR A 223 1.12 6.64 6.86
C THR A 223 2.31 6.85 7.80
N ALA A 224 2.68 8.09 8.13
CA ALA A 224 3.74 8.36 9.11
C ALA A 224 3.42 7.75 10.49
N ILE A 225 2.16 7.81 10.94
CA ILE A 225 1.68 7.13 12.15
C ILE A 225 1.82 5.62 12.00
N VAL A 226 1.33 5.03 10.91
CA VAL A 226 1.39 3.58 10.65
C VAL A 226 2.83 3.09 10.71
N VAL A 227 3.74 3.75 9.99
CA VAL A 227 5.16 3.40 9.96
C VAL A 227 5.78 3.53 11.36
N THR A 228 5.50 4.61 12.08
CA THR A 228 6.03 4.82 13.44
C THR A 228 5.57 3.72 14.39
N VAL A 229 4.27 3.38 14.41
CA VAL A 229 3.72 2.31 15.25
C VAL A 229 4.35 0.96 14.92
N LEU A 230 4.53 0.64 13.63
CA LEU A 230 5.18 -0.59 13.20
C LEU A 230 6.66 -0.64 13.61
N LEU A 231 7.41 0.43 13.40
CA LEU A 231 8.83 0.52 13.76
C LEU A 231 9.02 0.42 15.28
N VAL A 232 8.18 1.10 16.08
CA VAL A 232 8.19 0.99 17.55
C VAL A 232 7.87 -0.44 17.97
N THR A 233 6.85 -1.06 17.37
CA THR A 233 6.49 -2.46 17.66
C THR A 233 7.67 -3.40 17.38
N VAL A 234 8.33 -3.26 16.23
CA VAL A 234 9.52 -4.05 15.88
C VAL A 234 10.67 -3.78 16.84
N LEU A 235 10.91 -2.51 17.20
CA LEU A 235 11.96 -2.10 18.14
C LEU A 235 11.77 -2.75 19.53
N LEU A 236 10.54 -2.76 20.04
CA LEU A 236 10.19 -3.37 21.33
C LEU A 236 10.31 -4.90 21.31
N LEU A 237 10.00 -5.53 20.17
CA LEU A 237 10.01 -6.98 20.03
C LEU A 237 11.33 -7.55 19.51
N SER A 238 12.25 -6.72 19.03
CA SER A 238 13.48 -7.17 18.35
C SER A 238 14.32 -8.10 19.23
N GLY A 239 14.39 -7.85 20.54
CA GLY A 239 15.15 -8.67 21.48
C GLY A 239 14.46 -9.99 21.85
N ARG A 240 13.18 -10.14 21.48
CA ARG A 240 12.40 -11.34 21.74
C ARG A 240 12.27 -12.19 20.48
N VAL A 241 12.15 -11.60 19.30
CA VAL A 241 11.70 -12.31 18.09
C VAL A 241 12.84 -12.72 17.15
N THR A 242 13.99 -12.04 17.19
CA THR A 242 15.09 -12.32 16.26
C THR A 242 16.39 -12.61 16.99
N ASP A 243 17.01 -13.74 16.64
CA ASP A 243 18.32 -14.14 17.18
C ASP A 243 19.47 -13.46 16.44
N THR A 244 19.23 -12.93 15.24
CA THR A 244 20.30 -12.38 14.39
C THR A 244 20.28 -10.86 14.35
N SER A 245 21.42 -10.25 14.71
CA SER A 245 21.75 -8.82 14.53
C SER A 245 20.69 -7.84 15.07
N VAL A 246 20.18 -8.10 16.27
CA VAL A 246 19.23 -7.25 17.00
C VAL A 246 19.66 -5.78 16.96
N ARG A 247 20.95 -5.49 17.18
CA ARG A 247 21.49 -4.12 17.15
C ARG A 247 21.26 -3.41 15.81
N PHE A 248 21.49 -4.08 14.68
CA PHE A 248 21.28 -3.47 13.37
C PHE A 248 19.79 -3.18 13.12
N LEU A 249 18.91 -4.13 13.46
CA LEU A 249 17.47 -3.92 13.33
C LEU A 249 16.98 -2.76 14.19
N ARG A 250 17.43 -2.69 15.46
CA ARG A 250 17.10 -1.58 16.37
C ARG A 250 17.56 -0.24 15.84
N LEU A 251 18.79 -0.15 15.35
CA LEU A 251 19.32 1.07 14.74
C LEU A 251 18.54 1.48 13.49
N TRP A 252 18.11 0.51 12.67
CA TRP A 252 17.30 0.77 11.49
C TRP A 252 15.91 1.30 11.86
N CYS A 253 15.25 0.68 12.85
CA CYS A 253 13.98 1.20 13.37
C CYS A 253 14.14 2.60 13.97
N ALA A 254 15.17 2.83 14.77
CA ALA A 254 15.44 4.13 15.37
C ALA A 254 15.72 5.21 14.31
N ALA A 255 16.50 4.90 13.27
CA ALA A 255 16.76 5.79 12.15
C ALA A 255 15.48 6.13 11.38
N GLY A 256 14.62 5.14 11.12
CA GLY A 256 13.32 5.36 10.49
C GLY A 256 12.39 6.23 11.34
N ILE A 257 12.28 5.96 12.65
CA ILE A 257 11.48 6.76 13.58
C ILE A 257 11.99 8.20 13.64
N ALA A 258 13.32 8.40 13.75
CA ALA A 258 13.92 9.72 13.76
C ALA A 258 13.66 10.48 12.46
N GLY A 259 13.78 9.79 11.31
CA GLY A 259 13.47 10.36 10.01
C GLY A 259 12.00 10.77 9.87
N VAL A 260 11.07 9.88 10.22
CA VAL A 260 9.62 10.19 10.20
C VAL A 260 9.30 11.35 11.14
N GLY A 261 9.90 11.36 12.34
CA GLY A 261 9.78 12.45 13.31
C GLY A 261 10.26 13.80 12.75
N ALA A 262 11.36 13.81 12.00
CA ALA A 262 11.83 15.02 11.33
C ALA A 262 10.86 15.52 10.25
N GLY A 263 10.27 14.62 9.45
CA GLY A 263 9.23 14.98 8.47
C GLY A 263 7.95 15.50 9.13
N ALA A 264 7.52 14.86 10.22
CA ALA A 264 6.39 15.32 11.03
C ALA A 264 6.64 16.69 11.65
N LEU A 265 7.87 16.95 12.11
CA LEU A 265 8.26 18.27 12.62
C LEU A 265 8.13 19.33 11.52
N VAL A 266 8.63 19.08 10.31
CA VAL A 266 8.47 19.98 9.15
C VAL A 266 6.99 20.26 8.88
N LEU A 267 6.13 19.24 8.87
CA LEU A 267 4.69 19.44 8.69
C LEU A 267 4.10 20.35 9.78
N MET A 268 4.40 20.05 11.05
CA MET A 268 3.80 20.73 12.18
C MET A 268 4.31 22.17 12.36
N THR A 269 5.54 22.47 11.95
CA THR A 269 6.16 23.79 12.08
C THR A 269 6.14 24.61 10.80
N SER A 270 5.76 24.03 9.66
CA SER A 270 5.67 24.77 8.40
C SER A 270 4.73 25.98 8.49
N PRO A 271 5.06 27.11 7.85
CA PRO A 271 4.20 28.28 7.82
C PRO A 271 2.79 27.96 7.29
N GLY A 272 2.69 27.13 6.24
CA GLY A 272 1.41 26.75 5.66
C GLY A 272 0.51 25.99 6.65
N SER A 273 1.08 25.10 7.46
CA SER A 273 0.34 24.40 8.51
C SER A 273 -0.21 25.35 9.57
N ASN A 274 0.55 26.38 9.97
CA ASN A 274 0.07 27.43 10.87
C ASN A 274 -1.11 28.19 10.26
N THR A 275 -0.94 28.72 9.04
CA THR A 275 -2.00 29.44 8.32
C THR A 275 -3.25 28.60 8.12
N ARG A 276 -3.11 27.31 7.84
CA ARG A 276 -4.24 26.40 7.69
C ARG A 276 -4.96 26.14 9.00
N ARG A 277 -4.24 25.96 10.11
CA ARG A 277 -4.85 25.81 11.44
C ARG A 277 -5.65 27.04 11.84
N GLU A 278 -5.11 28.23 11.57
CA GLU A 278 -5.82 29.50 11.79
C GLU A 278 -7.08 29.58 10.91
N ARG A 279 -6.95 29.30 9.60
CA ARG A 279 -8.07 29.37 8.65
C ARG A 279 -9.24 28.44 8.99
N TYR A 280 -8.94 27.23 9.50
CA TYR A 280 -9.97 26.24 9.85
C TYR A 280 -10.34 26.22 11.34
N GLY A 281 -9.81 27.16 12.15
CA GLY A 281 -10.07 27.18 13.60
C GLY A 281 -9.57 25.93 14.33
N ALA A 282 -8.67 25.14 13.72
CA ALA A 282 -8.21 23.87 14.26
C ALA A 282 -7.29 24.03 15.47
N GLY A 283 -6.88 25.27 15.80
CA GLY A 283 -6.15 25.57 17.04
C GLY A 283 -6.96 25.34 18.31
N THR A 284 -8.29 25.28 18.23
CA THR A 284 -9.20 25.06 19.38
C THR A 284 -9.81 23.66 19.42
N ALA A 285 -9.64 22.85 18.35
CA ALA A 285 -10.14 21.49 18.29
C ALA A 285 -9.27 20.57 19.17
N SER A 286 -9.77 20.21 20.36
CA SER A 286 -9.09 19.24 21.21
C SER A 286 -9.22 17.84 20.60
N LEU A 287 -8.16 17.41 19.90
CA LEU A 287 -7.96 16.03 19.43
C LEU A 287 -8.08 14.99 20.56
N ALA A 288 -7.77 15.42 21.79
CA ALA A 288 -7.79 14.59 22.98
C ALA A 288 -9.11 14.68 23.78
N ALA A 289 -10.12 15.42 23.29
CA ALA A 289 -11.43 15.44 23.93
C ALA A 289 -12.04 14.02 23.93
N PRO A 290 -12.60 13.55 25.06
CA PRO A 290 -13.20 12.22 25.16
C PRO A 290 -14.23 11.94 24.06
N GLU A 291 -15.04 12.93 23.70
CA GLU A 291 -16.06 12.83 22.66
C GLU A 291 -15.43 12.64 21.27
N SER A 292 -14.36 13.38 20.95
CA SER A 292 -13.61 13.24 19.71
C SER A 292 -12.95 11.87 19.59
N LEU A 293 -12.37 11.37 20.68
CA LEU A 293 -11.77 10.03 20.73
C LEU A 293 -12.83 8.93 20.55
N ALA A 294 -13.97 9.04 21.23
CA ALA A 294 -15.08 8.10 21.09
C ALA A 294 -15.68 8.11 19.67
N ALA A 295 -15.84 9.28 19.06
CA ALA A 295 -16.30 9.41 17.69
C ALA A 295 -15.28 8.85 16.67
N SER A 296 -13.99 9.11 16.88
CA SER A 296 -12.91 8.53 16.08
C SER A 296 -12.86 7.01 16.18
N LEU A 297 -13.15 6.46 17.37
CA LEU A 297 -13.23 5.02 17.60
C LEU A 297 -14.41 4.41 16.86
N ARG A 298 -15.60 5.03 16.94
CA ARG A 298 -16.77 4.60 16.16
C ARG A 298 -16.46 4.57 14.66
N GLY A 299 -15.90 5.66 14.13
CA GLY A 299 -15.48 5.72 12.73
C GLY A 299 -14.47 4.64 12.37
N PHE A 300 -13.49 4.36 13.24
CA PHE A 300 -12.54 3.26 13.02
C PHE A 300 -13.23 1.89 13.04
N THR A 301 -14.16 1.64 13.97
CA THR A 301 -14.88 0.36 14.05
C THR A 301 -15.72 0.09 12.81
N GLU A 302 -16.35 1.12 12.24
CA GLU A 302 -17.10 1.01 10.98
C GLU A 302 -16.17 0.69 9.79
N ILE A 303 -15.02 1.35 9.72
CA ILE A 303 -14.00 1.06 8.70
C ILE A 303 -13.47 -0.37 8.86
N ALA A 304 -13.12 -0.76 10.09
CA ALA A 304 -12.63 -2.09 10.41
C ALA A 304 -13.66 -3.15 10.04
N HIS A 305 -14.93 -2.96 10.43
CA HIS A 305 -16.04 -3.84 10.05
C HIS A 305 -16.16 -3.97 8.53
N SER A 306 -16.15 -2.87 7.79
CA SER A 306 -16.21 -2.89 6.32
C SER A 306 -15.03 -3.66 5.72
N VAL A 307 -13.81 -3.47 6.23
CA VAL A 307 -12.61 -4.15 5.73
C VAL A 307 -12.65 -5.65 6.03
N VAL A 308 -12.95 -6.07 7.27
CA VAL A 308 -12.94 -7.49 7.65
C VAL A 308 -14.09 -8.29 7.04
N THR A 309 -15.20 -7.63 6.69
CA THR A 309 -16.34 -8.27 6.00
C THR A 309 -16.19 -8.28 4.49
N THR A 310 -15.17 -7.64 3.93
CA THR A 310 -14.87 -7.67 2.48
C THR A 310 -14.25 -9.02 2.13
N TRP A 311 -15.08 -9.94 1.62
CA TRP A 311 -14.70 -11.34 1.36
C TRP A 311 -13.53 -11.51 0.38
N GLN A 312 -13.29 -10.54 -0.51
CA GLN A 312 -12.18 -10.56 -1.48
C GLN A 312 -10.82 -10.71 -0.80
N TYR A 313 -10.67 -10.22 0.44
CA TYR A 313 -9.44 -10.38 1.22
C TYR A 313 -9.12 -11.83 1.58
N ALA A 314 -10.06 -12.77 1.43
CA ALA A 314 -9.77 -14.20 1.49
C ALA A 314 -8.72 -14.62 0.44
N GLY A 315 -8.56 -13.86 -0.65
CA GLY A 315 -7.49 -14.03 -1.64
C GLY A 315 -6.08 -13.85 -1.07
N ALA A 316 -5.91 -12.91 -0.13
CA ALA A 316 -4.64 -12.69 0.56
C ALA A 316 -4.29 -13.90 1.45
N VAL A 317 -5.28 -14.44 2.16
CA VAL A 317 -5.11 -15.66 2.96
C VAL A 317 -4.80 -16.85 2.06
N ALA A 318 -5.55 -17.04 0.97
CA ALA A 318 -5.36 -18.14 0.02
C ALA A 318 -3.96 -18.16 -0.60
N VAL A 319 -3.48 -17.00 -1.08
CA VAL A 319 -2.14 -16.90 -1.66
C VAL A 319 -1.05 -17.07 -0.60
N GLY A 320 -1.30 -16.63 0.63
CA GLY A 320 -0.47 -16.94 1.79
C GLY A 320 -0.39 -18.45 2.06
N VAL A 321 -1.53 -19.17 2.06
CA VAL A 321 -1.56 -20.63 2.26
C VAL A 321 -0.74 -21.33 1.18
N LEU A 322 -0.89 -20.95 -0.09
CA LEU A 322 -0.05 -21.45 -1.18
C LEU A 322 1.43 -21.15 -0.94
N LEU A 323 1.77 -19.96 -0.45
CA LEU A 323 3.13 -19.59 -0.07
C LEU A 323 3.70 -20.56 1.00
N GLY A 324 2.96 -20.81 2.08
CA GLY A 324 3.38 -21.72 3.15
C GLY A 324 3.48 -23.19 2.70
N LEU A 325 2.58 -23.64 1.83
CA LEU A 325 2.56 -25.00 1.30
C LEU A 325 3.71 -25.27 0.32
N LEU A 326 4.04 -24.30 -0.52
CA LEU A 326 4.97 -24.48 -1.65
C LEU A 326 6.40 -24.03 -1.36
N CYS A 327 6.61 -23.16 -0.36
CA CYS A 327 7.97 -22.80 0.06
C CYS A 327 8.73 -23.99 0.65
N ARG A 328 10.04 -24.00 0.45
CA ARG A 328 10.96 -25.00 1.00
C ARG A 328 12.22 -24.33 1.53
N ARG A 329 12.94 -25.03 2.38
CA ARG A 329 14.30 -24.64 2.78
C ARG A 329 15.32 -25.12 1.72
N PRO A 330 16.58 -24.65 1.78
CA PRO A 330 17.59 -25.02 0.77
C PRO A 330 17.95 -26.51 0.81
N ASP A 331 17.77 -27.14 1.97
CA ASP A 331 17.90 -28.60 2.20
C ASP A 331 16.68 -29.40 1.69
N GLY A 332 15.70 -28.74 1.07
CA GLY A 332 14.46 -29.36 0.59
C GLY A 332 13.39 -29.57 1.67
N SER A 333 13.72 -29.36 2.95
CA SER A 333 12.80 -29.57 4.07
C SER A 333 11.68 -28.52 4.10
N ALA A 334 10.59 -28.85 4.80
CA ALA A 334 9.50 -27.92 5.03
C ALA A 334 9.96 -26.76 5.94
N PRO A 335 9.50 -25.52 5.69
CA PRO A 335 9.70 -24.43 6.63
C PRO A 335 9.15 -24.79 8.02
N VAL A 336 9.82 -24.32 9.07
CA VAL A 336 9.38 -24.51 10.46
C VAL A 336 8.65 -23.26 10.92
N LEU A 337 7.53 -23.44 11.63
CA LEU A 337 6.84 -22.34 12.29
C LEU A 337 7.82 -21.65 13.27
N PRO A 338 7.99 -20.32 13.19
CA PRO A 338 8.82 -19.61 14.15
C PRO A 338 8.29 -19.84 15.56
N ALA A 339 9.17 -20.14 16.53
CA ALA A 339 8.75 -20.45 17.91
C ALA A 339 7.88 -19.34 18.53
N ARG A 340 8.08 -18.08 18.10
CA ARG A 340 7.38 -16.90 18.61
C ARG A 340 6.38 -16.31 17.62
N TRP A 341 5.89 -17.12 16.68
CA TRP A 341 4.88 -16.69 15.70
C TRP A 341 3.61 -16.09 16.34
N PRO A 342 3.08 -16.58 17.49
CA PRO A 342 1.87 -16.00 18.07
C PRO A 342 2.12 -14.57 18.56
N LEU A 343 3.28 -14.34 19.19
CA LEU A 343 3.68 -13.01 19.65
C LEU A 343 3.79 -12.03 18.47
N THR A 344 4.42 -12.44 17.36
CA THR A 344 4.52 -11.58 16.17
C THR A 344 3.18 -11.32 15.50
N ALA A 345 2.29 -12.32 15.47
CA ALA A 345 0.95 -12.17 14.89
C ALA A 345 0.10 -11.21 15.74
N CYS A 346 0.04 -11.43 17.06
CA CYS A 346 -0.68 -10.56 17.99
C CYS A 346 -0.14 -9.13 17.95
N ALA A 347 1.18 -8.95 17.89
CA ALA A 347 1.80 -7.64 17.78
C ALA A 347 1.48 -6.95 16.45
N GLY A 348 1.48 -7.68 15.33
CA GLY A 348 1.08 -7.15 14.03
C GLY A 348 -0.38 -6.69 14.02
N VAL A 349 -1.28 -7.50 14.58
CA VAL A 349 -2.70 -7.14 14.73
C VAL A 349 -2.86 -5.93 15.63
N ALA A 350 -2.20 -5.90 16.79
CA ALA A 350 -2.24 -4.76 17.69
C ALA A 350 -1.71 -3.48 17.03
N ALA A 351 -0.60 -3.56 16.29
CA ALA A 351 -0.05 -2.43 15.54
C ALA A 351 -1.02 -1.93 14.46
N LEU A 352 -1.71 -2.82 13.74
CA LEU A 352 -2.75 -2.45 12.78
C LEU A 352 -3.92 -1.73 13.47
N LEU A 353 -4.42 -2.28 14.58
CA LEU A 353 -5.56 -1.70 15.31
C LEU A 353 -5.21 -0.33 15.90
N VAL A 354 -4.05 -0.21 16.54
CA VAL A 354 -3.58 1.05 17.12
C VAL A 354 -3.34 2.09 16.03
N SER A 355 -2.62 1.74 14.95
CA SER A 355 -2.35 2.69 13.88
C SER A 355 -3.61 3.12 13.14
N GLY A 356 -4.53 2.18 12.84
CA GLY A 356 -5.80 2.48 12.19
C GLY A 356 -6.68 3.43 13.03
N TYR A 357 -6.76 3.19 14.34
CA TYR A 357 -7.43 4.10 15.26
C TYR A 357 -6.76 5.47 15.33
N LEU A 358 -5.43 5.54 15.43
CA LEU A 358 -4.72 6.82 15.46
C LEU A 358 -4.87 7.61 14.15
N CYS A 359 -4.97 6.93 13.00
CA CYS A 359 -5.29 7.56 11.73
C CYS A 359 -6.68 8.22 11.75
N THR A 360 -7.69 7.58 12.36
CA THR A 360 -9.02 8.21 12.47
C THR A 360 -8.99 9.38 13.45
N VAL A 361 -8.24 9.29 14.55
CA VAL A 361 -8.06 10.41 15.51
C VAL A 361 -7.50 11.65 14.82
N ILE A 362 -6.45 11.53 14.00
CA ILE A 362 -5.87 12.70 13.34
C ILE A 362 -6.71 13.23 12.17
N ALA A 363 -7.53 12.38 11.55
CA ALA A 363 -8.42 12.78 10.46
C ALA A 363 -9.73 13.42 10.98
N TYR A 364 -10.16 13.07 12.19
CA TYR A 364 -11.45 13.49 12.74
C TYR A 364 -11.68 15.00 12.78
N PRO A 365 -10.72 15.88 13.12
CA PRO A 365 -10.97 17.34 13.11
C PRO A 365 -11.36 17.89 11.74
N VAL A 366 -10.98 17.21 10.66
CA VAL A 366 -11.27 17.65 9.28
C VAL A 366 -12.53 16.98 8.74
N PHE A 367 -12.71 15.70 9.04
CA PHE A 367 -13.81 14.90 8.48
C PHE A 367 -15.02 14.79 9.40
N GLU A 368 -14.86 15.04 10.70
CA GLU A 368 -15.87 14.89 11.75
C GLU A 368 -16.50 13.49 11.68
N ASP A 369 -17.82 13.39 11.90
CA ASP A 369 -18.59 12.15 11.76
C ASP A 369 -18.53 11.52 10.35
N ARG A 370 -17.95 12.21 9.35
CA ARG A 370 -17.77 11.66 8.00
C ARG A 370 -16.46 10.91 7.82
N VAL A 371 -15.67 10.67 8.88
CA VAL A 371 -14.38 9.97 8.79
C VAL A 371 -14.52 8.54 8.21
N SER A 372 -15.64 7.85 8.48
CA SER A 372 -15.99 6.54 7.93
C SER A 372 -16.85 6.61 6.66
N ALA A 373 -17.31 7.81 6.27
CA ALA A 373 -18.24 7.97 5.17
C ALA A 373 -17.59 7.64 3.81
N PRO A 374 -18.41 7.29 2.79
CA PRO A 374 -17.91 7.00 1.44
C PRO A 374 -17.02 8.09 0.81
N SER A 375 -17.19 9.35 1.26
CA SER A 375 -16.37 10.49 0.85
C SER A 375 -14.93 10.46 1.37
N ALA A 376 -14.69 9.87 2.54
CA ALA A 376 -13.40 9.79 3.24
C ALA A 376 -12.72 8.41 3.14
N ASN A 377 -13.31 7.50 2.36
CA ASN A 377 -12.85 6.14 2.06
C ASN A 377 -11.37 5.96 1.69
N ARG A 378 -10.65 7.04 1.36
CA ARG A 378 -9.21 7.02 1.06
C ARG A 378 -8.34 6.85 2.31
N LEU A 379 -8.79 7.31 3.47
CA LEU A 379 -8.02 7.29 4.73
C LEU A 379 -7.61 5.88 5.19
N ARG A 380 -8.42 4.86 4.85
CA ARG A 380 -8.08 3.48 5.21
C ARG A 380 -6.89 2.92 4.43
N ASN A 381 -6.55 3.50 3.28
CA ASN A 381 -5.48 2.98 2.43
C ASN A 381 -4.12 3.04 3.13
N ASP A 382 -3.91 4.02 4.01
CA ASP A 382 -2.66 4.22 4.77
C ASP A 382 -2.30 3.00 5.63
N PHE A 383 -3.29 2.26 6.14
CA PHE A 383 -3.07 1.03 6.92
C PHE A 383 -3.53 -0.26 6.21
N LEU A 384 -4.19 -0.15 5.05
CA LEU A 384 -4.71 -1.32 4.34
C LEU A 384 -3.62 -2.27 3.84
N LEU A 385 -2.48 -1.73 3.40
CA LEU A 385 -1.37 -2.58 2.94
C LEU A 385 -0.84 -3.47 4.08
N VAL A 386 -0.83 -2.96 5.31
CA VAL A 386 -0.44 -3.71 6.51
C VAL A 386 -1.43 -4.85 6.75
N TYR A 387 -2.74 -4.57 6.64
CA TYR A 387 -3.77 -5.58 6.76
C TYR A 387 -3.60 -6.71 5.72
N VAL A 388 -3.41 -6.36 4.44
CA VAL A 388 -3.17 -7.35 3.37
C VAL A 388 -1.91 -8.17 3.66
N ALA A 389 -0.82 -7.54 4.08
CA ALA A 389 0.41 -8.24 4.42
C ALA A 389 0.25 -9.20 5.61
N LEU A 390 -0.52 -8.80 6.64
CA LEU A 390 -0.84 -9.65 7.78
C LEU A 390 -1.69 -10.86 7.37
N LEU A 391 -2.65 -10.69 6.47
CA LEU A 391 -3.46 -11.81 5.95
C LEU A 391 -2.62 -12.79 5.12
N VAL A 392 -1.71 -12.29 4.28
CA VAL A 392 -0.77 -13.15 3.55
C VAL A 392 0.13 -13.90 4.53
N GLY A 393 0.65 -13.22 5.56
CA GLY A 393 1.47 -13.83 6.61
C GLY A 393 0.71 -14.91 7.40
N ALA A 394 -0.53 -14.62 7.81
CA ALA A 394 -1.40 -15.58 8.48
C ALA A 394 -1.69 -16.80 7.60
N GLY A 395 -2.00 -16.58 6.32
CA GLY A 395 -2.14 -17.65 5.33
C GLY A 395 -0.88 -18.50 5.22
N ALA A 396 0.31 -17.89 5.18
CA ALA A 396 1.57 -18.62 5.11
C ALA A 396 1.81 -19.51 6.34
N LEU A 397 1.51 -19.02 7.55
CA LEU A 397 1.57 -19.83 8.76
C LEU A 397 0.57 -20.99 8.72
N LEU A 398 -0.66 -20.75 8.25
CA LEU A 398 -1.67 -21.80 8.05
C LEU A 398 -1.22 -22.84 7.04
N GLY A 399 -0.60 -22.43 5.94
CA GLY A 399 -0.04 -23.33 4.93
C GLY A 399 1.06 -24.22 5.49
N VAL A 400 1.99 -23.67 6.28
CA VAL A 400 3.03 -24.46 6.96
C VAL A 400 2.39 -25.45 7.95
N ALA A 401 1.43 -25.01 8.77
CA ALA A 401 0.74 -25.88 9.72
C ALA A 401 -0.06 -27.00 9.05
N ALA A 402 -0.75 -26.70 7.94
CA ALA A 402 -1.51 -27.68 7.15
C ALA A 402 -0.59 -28.76 6.57
N ARG A 403 0.61 -28.37 6.11
CA ARG A 403 1.61 -29.30 5.58
C ARG A 403 2.08 -30.30 6.62
N TRP A 404 2.16 -29.90 7.89
CA TRP A 404 2.56 -30.80 8.97
C TRP A 404 1.46 -31.78 9.39
N ARG A 405 0.19 -31.38 9.25
CA ARG A 405 -0.95 -32.22 9.65
C ARG A 405 -1.45 -33.14 8.54
N ALA A 406 -1.33 -32.72 7.28
CA ALA A 406 -1.90 -33.44 6.15
C ALA A 406 -0.85 -34.23 5.36
N ARG A 407 -1.10 -35.53 5.14
CA ARG A 407 -0.29 -36.37 4.24
C ARG A 407 -0.43 -35.97 2.77
N ARG A 408 -1.55 -35.33 2.39
CA ARG A 408 -1.83 -34.84 1.03
C ARG A 408 -2.30 -33.38 1.07
N THR A 409 -1.53 -32.47 0.50
CA THR A 409 -1.86 -31.03 0.46
C THR A 409 -2.56 -30.59 -0.83
N GLY A 410 -2.71 -31.48 -1.81
CA GLY A 410 -3.32 -31.19 -3.11
C GLY A 410 -4.72 -30.55 -3.05
N PRO A 411 -5.67 -31.07 -2.25
CA PRO A 411 -7.00 -30.46 -2.13
C PRO A 411 -6.95 -29.02 -1.60
N VAL A 412 -6.10 -28.74 -0.60
CA VAL A 412 -5.93 -27.39 -0.04
C VAL A 412 -5.35 -26.44 -1.11
N GLN A 413 -4.36 -26.91 -1.89
CA GLN A 413 -3.81 -26.12 -2.99
C GLN A 413 -4.87 -25.80 -4.03
N ALA A 414 -5.71 -26.77 -4.42
CA ALA A 414 -6.78 -26.58 -5.39
C ALA A 414 -7.82 -25.57 -4.91
N VAL A 415 -8.29 -25.68 -3.66
CA VAL A 415 -9.24 -24.73 -3.06
C VAL A 415 -8.65 -23.32 -3.01
N CYS A 416 -7.41 -23.17 -2.57
CA CYS A 416 -6.75 -21.86 -2.55
C CYS A 416 -6.54 -21.30 -3.96
N ALA A 417 -6.21 -22.12 -4.95
CA ALA A 417 -6.07 -21.70 -6.34
C ALA A 417 -7.41 -21.20 -6.90
N VAL A 418 -8.50 -21.95 -6.70
CA VAL A 418 -9.85 -21.53 -7.09
C VAL A 418 -10.24 -20.22 -6.42
N LEU A 419 -9.97 -20.10 -5.11
CA LEU A 419 -10.28 -18.88 -4.37
C LEU A 419 -9.48 -17.68 -4.89
N CYS A 420 -8.20 -17.84 -5.24
CA CYS A 420 -7.39 -16.79 -5.89
C CYS A 420 -7.99 -16.33 -7.22
N VAL A 421 -8.65 -17.20 -7.99
CA VAL A 421 -9.35 -16.80 -9.23
C VAL A 421 -10.67 -16.09 -8.89
N LEU A 422 -11.48 -16.66 -8.00
CA LEU A 422 -12.83 -16.16 -7.70
C LEU A 422 -12.81 -14.75 -7.10
N VAL A 423 -11.86 -14.45 -6.20
CA VAL A 423 -11.76 -13.12 -5.57
C VAL A 423 -11.47 -11.99 -6.56
N CYS A 424 -10.94 -12.32 -7.75
CA CYS A 424 -10.70 -11.34 -8.81
C CYS A 424 -11.99 -10.96 -9.56
N PHE A 425 -13.05 -11.78 -9.49
CA PHE A 425 -14.27 -11.52 -10.25
C PHE A 425 -15.02 -10.27 -9.79
N GLY A 426 -15.17 -10.10 -8.47
CA GLY A 426 -15.84 -8.90 -7.92
C GLY A 426 -15.18 -7.59 -8.36
N PRO A 427 -13.87 -7.41 -8.13
CA PRO A 427 -13.12 -6.27 -8.65
C PRO A 427 -13.20 -6.12 -10.18
N ALA A 428 -13.23 -7.22 -10.95
CA ALA A 428 -13.36 -7.15 -12.41
C ALA A 428 -14.66 -6.44 -12.84
N VAL A 429 -15.80 -6.84 -12.26
CA VAL A 429 -17.10 -6.24 -12.57
C VAL A 429 -17.12 -4.76 -12.23
N THR A 430 -16.73 -4.41 -10.99
CA THR A 430 -16.65 -3.00 -10.56
C THR A 430 -15.73 -2.17 -11.44
N LEU A 431 -14.62 -2.75 -11.90
CA LEU A 431 -13.64 -2.08 -12.74
C LEU A 431 -14.16 -1.84 -14.17
N LEU A 432 -14.93 -2.77 -14.73
CA LEU A 432 -15.58 -2.62 -16.05
C LEU A 432 -16.64 -1.52 -16.03
N ASP A 433 -17.49 -1.50 -15.00
CA ASP A 433 -18.50 -0.45 -14.81
C ASP A 433 -17.83 0.91 -14.62
N LEU A 434 -16.76 0.96 -13.82
CA LEU A 434 -15.99 2.17 -13.62
C LEU A 434 -15.33 2.64 -14.93
N GLY A 435 -14.76 1.72 -15.72
CA GLY A 435 -14.15 2.03 -17.01
C GLY A 435 -15.13 2.67 -18.00
N THR A 436 -16.38 2.21 -18.02
CA THR A 436 -17.46 2.79 -18.83
C THR A 436 -17.79 4.21 -18.37
N ASN A 437 -18.03 4.40 -17.06
CA ASN A 437 -18.29 5.71 -16.48
C ASN A 437 -17.14 6.71 -16.71
N MET A 438 -15.89 6.25 -16.59
CA MET A 438 -14.70 7.05 -16.86
C MET A 438 -14.65 7.50 -18.32
N ARG A 439 -14.94 6.59 -19.27
CA ARG A 439 -14.96 6.91 -20.69
C ARG A 439 -16.03 7.94 -21.03
N GLU A 440 -17.24 7.77 -20.52
CA GLU A 440 -18.35 8.73 -20.72
C GLU A 440 -18.00 10.10 -20.15
N ARG A 441 -17.46 10.14 -18.93
CA ARG A 441 -16.96 11.40 -18.33
C ARG A 441 -15.87 12.02 -19.18
N ALA A 442 -14.90 11.24 -19.67
CA ALA A 442 -13.79 11.75 -20.47
C ALA A 442 -14.28 12.43 -21.75
N VAL A 443 -15.23 11.84 -22.47
CA VAL A 443 -15.80 12.43 -23.70
C VAL A 443 -16.47 13.76 -23.41
N ARG A 444 -17.30 13.83 -22.36
CA ARG A 444 -17.98 15.06 -21.94
C ARG A 444 -16.99 16.12 -21.45
N TRP A 445 -15.98 15.70 -20.71
CA TRP A 445 -14.93 16.59 -20.21
C TRP A 445 -14.12 17.17 -21.36
N ASP A 446 -13.72 16.36 -22.34
CA ASP A 446 -12.96 16.82 -23.51
C ASP A 446 -13.79 17.80 -24.36
N ALA A 447 -15.10 17.57 -24.48
CA ALA A 447 -16.00 18.51 -25.15
C ALA A 447 -16.12 19.83 -24.38
N GLN A 448 -16.29 19.78 -23.05
CA GLN A 448 -16.31 20.95 -22.19
C GLN A 448 -15.00 21.73 -22.25
N ASP A 449 -13.85 21.06 -22.12
CA ASP A 449 -12.53 21.68 -22.15
C ASP A 449 -12.28 22.44 -23.45
N ARG A 450 -12.63 21.84 -24.60
CA ARG A 450 -12.56 22.52 -25.91
C ARG A 450 -13.45 23.77 -25.96
N ARG A 451 -14.71 23.68 -25.50
CA ARG A 451 -15.64 24.83 -25.47
C ARG A 451 -15.12 25.95 -24.57
N MET A 452 -14.63 25.60 -23.38
CA MET A 452 -14.11 26.56 -22.40
C MET A 452 -12.87 27.28 -22.93
N ARG A 453 -11.91 26.56 -23.51
CA ARG A 453 -10.70 27.15 -24.11
C ARG A 453 -11.03 28.04 -25.31
N ALA A 454 -11.92 27.60 -26.20
CA ALA A 454 -12.31 28.38 -27.37
C ALA A 454 -12.97 29.70 -26.95
N ALA A 455 -13.89 29.66 -25.99
CA ALA A 455 -14.59 30.86 -25.52
C ALA A 455 -13.66 31.79 -24.71
N ALA A 456 -12.77 31.24 -23.87
CA ALA A 456 -11.75 32.03 -23.18
C ALA A 456 -10.79 32.72 -24.19
N GLY A 457 -10.38 32.00 -25.24
CA GLY A 457 -9.58 32.54 -26.35
C GLY A 457 -10.31 33.63 -27.15
N ALA A 458 -11.64 33.60 -27.20
CA ALA A 458 -12.48 34.66 -27.76
C ALA A 458 -12.74 35.84 -26.80
N GLY A 459 -12.08 35.86 -25.64
CA GLY A 459 -12.17 36.95 -24.65
C GLY A 459 -13.31 36.81 -23.64
N ALA A 460 -14.01 35.68 -23.59
CA ALA A 460 -15.04 35.46 -22.57
C ALA A 460 -14.43 35.37 -21.18
N ARG A 461 -14.96 36.18 -20.25
CA ARG A 461 -14.49 36.25 -18.85
C ARG A 461 -15.30 35.41 -17.87
N VAL A 462 -16.54 35.07 -18.23
CA VAL A 462 -17.44 34.25 -17.41
C VAL A 462 -18.06 33.17 -18.28
N LEU A 463 -17.90 31.91 -17.89
CA LEU A 463 -18.34 30.76 -18.70
C LEU A 463 -19.16 29.75 -17.90
N PRO A 464 -20.19 29.13 -18.51
CA PRO A 464 -20.92 28.05 -17.88
C PRO A 464 -20.07 26.78 -17.79
N TYR A 465 -20.10 26.12 -16.64
CA TYR A 465 -19.41 24.86 -16.37
C TYR A 465 -20.42 23.77 -16.00
N GLU A 466 -20.34 22.66 -16.72
CA GLU A 466 -21.12 21.45 -16.53
C GLU A 466 -20.44 20.53 -15.51
N ARG A 467 -21.21 20.07 -14.52
CA ARG A 467 -20.72 19.15 -13.49
C ARG A 467 -20.61 17.73 -14.05
N LEU A 468 -19.39 17.22 -14.08
CA LEU A 468 -19.08 15.88 -14.59
C LEU A 468 -18.64 14.97 -13.44
N VAL A 469 -19.59 14.64 -12.55
CA VAL A 469 -19.30 13.88 -11.32
C VAL A 469 -18.94 12.43 -11.65
N ILE A 470 -17.85 11.92 -11.06
CA ILE A 470 -17.48 10.50 -11.07
C ILE A 470 -17.18 10.02 -9.65
N SER A 471 -17.71 8.86 -9.27
CA SER A 471 -17.42 8.20 -7.98
C SER A 471 -17.51 9.13 -6.75
N GLN A 472 -18.50 10.03 -6.74
CA GLN A 472 -18.71 11.05 -5.70
C GLN A 472 -17.50 11.96 -5.48
N MET A 473 -16.74 12.25 -6.54
CA MET A 473 -15.75 13.33 -6.52
C MET A 473 -16.42 14.69 -6.45
N LEU A 474 -15.71 15.63 -5.84
CA LEU A 474 -16.14 17.02 -5.78
C LEU A 474 -15.90 17.69 -7.14
N GLU A 475 -16.90 18.43 -7.58
CA GLU A 475 -16.90 19.28 -8.78
C GLU A 475 -17.44 20.65 -8.36
N PRO A 476 -17.16 21.73 -9.13
CA PRO A 476 -17.75 23.04 -8.87
C PRO A 476 -19.27 22.95 -8.71
N PHE A 477 -19.85 23.82 -7.87
CA PHE A 477 -21.30 23.80 -7.59
C PHE A 477 -21.78 22.51 -6.91
N SER A 478 -20.93 21.91 -6.07
CA SER A 478 -21.33 20.80 -5.20
C SER A 478 -22.38 21.25 -4.16
N ARG A 479 -23.03 20.27 -3.50
CA ARG A 479 -24.17 20.51 -2.59
C ARG A 479 -25.29 21.36 -3.23
N GLN A 480 -25.76 20.95 -4.40
CA GLN A 480 -26.84 21.64 -5.14
C GLN A 480 -26.52 23.12 -5.45
N GLY A 481 -25.26 23.42 -5.78
CA GLY A 481 -24.81 24.77 -6.12
C GLY A 481 -24.50 25.68 -4.94
N ARG A 482 -24.57 25.17 -3.70
CA ARG A 482 -24.23 25.95 -2.49
C ARG A 482 -22.73 26.06 -2.26
N SER A 483 -21.93 25.12 -2.76
CA SER A 483 -20.47 25.16 -2.64
C SER A 483 -19.84 25.51 -3.97
N TYR A 484 -19.13 26.64 -4.01
CA TYR A 484 -18.44 27.10 -5.22
C TYR A 484 -17.17 26.30 -5.51
N TRP A 485 -16.47 25.82 -4.48
CA TRP A 485 -15.20 25.10 -4.63
C TRP A 485 -15.38 23.78 -5.42
N PRO A 486 -14.45 23.43 -6.34
CA PRO A 486 -13.20 24.12 -6.73
C PRO A 486 -13.33 25.14 -7.87
N GLY A 487 -14.49 25.79 -8.06
CA GLY A 487 -14.78 26.68 -9.20
C GLY A 487 -13.80 27.82 -9.42
N GLY A 488 -13.20 28.39 -8.36
CA GLY A 488 -12.13 29.39 -8.49
C GLY A 488 -10.90 28.81 -9.19
N CYS A 489 -10.44 27.64 -8.75
CA CYS A 489 -9.31 26.95 -9.38
C CYS A 489 -9.59 26.55 -10.84
N VAL A 490 -10.85 26.21 -11.17
CA VAL A 490 -11.26 25.99 -12.56
C VAL A 490 -11.17 27.28 -13.39
N ALA A 491 -11.57 28.41 -12.83
CA ALA A 491 -11.46 29.71 -13.49
C ALA A 491 -9.99 30.07 -13.78
N ASP A 492 -9.10 29.86 -12.80
CA ASP A 492 -7.64 30.05 -12.94
C ASP A 492 -7.04 29.13 -14.02
N TYR A 493 -7.52 27.88 -14.08
CA TYR A 493 -7.11 26.93 -15.10
C TYR A 493 -7.44 27.41 -16.51
N TYR A 494 -8.63 27.98 -16.73
CA TYR A 494 -9.05 28.51 -18.02
C TYR A 494 -8.67 29.98 -18.27
N ARG A 495 -8.02 30.65 -17.31
CA ARG A 495 -7.68 32.09 -17.36
C ARG A 495 -8.90 32.99 -17.59
N ILE A 496 -9.99 32.66 -16.89
CA ILE A 496 -11.24 33.43 -16.88
C ILE A 496 -11.52 33.90 -15.45
N ASP A 497 -12.41 34.88 -15.29
CA ASP A 497 -12.68 35.48 -13.99
C ASP A 497 -13.55 34.55 -13.12
N ARG A 498 -14.49 33.82 -13.74
CA ARG A 498 -15.44 32.97 -13.00
C ARG A 498 -16.10 31.90 -13.87
N VAL A 499 -16.43 30.76 -13.25
CA VAL A 499 -17.38 29.78 -13.81
C VAL A 499 -18.79 29.94 -13.21
N THR A 500 -19.82 29.64 -13.99
CA THR A 500 -21.23 29.58 -13.54
C THR A 500 -21.81 28.18 -13.69
N ASP A 501 -22.85 27.84 -12.93
CA ASP A 501 -23.48 26.52 -13.01
C ASP A 501 -24.30 26.43 -14.31
N ALA A 502 -23.87 25.58 -15.25
CA ALA A 502 -24.56 25.39 -16.52
C ALA A 502 -26.00 24.85 -16.35
N ALA A 503 -26.32 24.25 -15.20
CA ALA A 503 -27.65 23.70 -14.91
C ALA A 503 -28.64 24.75 -14.37
N ARG A 504 -28.20 25.97 -14.02
CA ARG A 504 -29.11 27.03 -13.58
C ARG A 504 -29.56 27.90 -14.76
N PRO A 505 -30.88 28.14 -14.94
CA PRO A 505 -31.36 29.08 -15.96
C PRO A 505 -30.75 30.47 -15.74
N ARG A 506 -30.32 31.12 -16.83
CA ARG A 506 -29.88 32.52 -16.83
C ARG A 506 -31.08 33.41 -16.45
N GLY A 507 -31.23 33.78 -15.18
CA GLY A 507 -32.35 34.64 -14.78
C GLY A 507 -32.60 34.93 -13.30
N ARG A 508 -31.81 34.39 -12.37
CA ARG A 508 -31.87 34.82 -10.96
C ARG A 508 -30.46 35.04 -10.42
N THR A 509 -30.01 36.28 -10.52
CA THR A 509 -28.87 36.84 -9.76
C THR A 509 -29.23 36.92 -8.29
#